data_AF-A0A357TPV5-F1
#
_entry.id   AF-A0A357TPV5-F1
#
_cell.length_a   1.000
_cell.length_b   1.000
_cell.length_c   1.000
_cell.angle_alpha   90.00
_cell.angle_beta   90.00
_cell.angle_gamma   90.00
#
_symmetry.space_group_name_H-M   'P 1'
#
loop_
_entity.id
_entity.type
_entity.pdbx_description
1 polymer ?
#
loop_
_entity_poly.entity_id
_entity_poly.type
_entity_poly.pdbx_seq_one_letter_code
_entity_poly.pdbx_strand_id
1 'polypeptide(L)'
;DDNGVFNFEGGCYAKVINLDKDSEPDIYNAIKRNALLENVSLDAEGKIDFADKSVTENTRVSYPINHIQNIVRPISSAPAAKNVIFLSADAFGVLPPVS
;
A
#
# COMPACT_ATOMS: atom_id res chain seq x y z
N ASP A 1 -24.06 6.58 6.48
CA ASP A 1 -25.02 6.34 7.58
C ASP A 1 -24.28 6.64 8.87
N ASP A 2 -24.96 6.54 10.01
CA ASP A 2 -24.33 6.80 11.32
C ASP A 2 -23.55 5.59 11.86
N ASN A 3 -23.19 4.63 10.99
CA ASN A 3 -22.64 3.32 11.38
C ASN A 3 -21.10 3.29 11.50
N GLY A 4 -20.41 4.38 11.15
CA GLY A 4 -18.96 4.52 11.33
C GLY A 4 -18.19 4.76 10.03
N VAL A 5 -17.04 4.10 9.87
CA VAL A 5 -16.15 4.24 8.72
C VAL A 5 -16.22 2.97 7.87
N PHE A 6 -16.27 3.12 6.55
CA PHE A 6 -16.27 1.99 5.62
C PHE A 6 -15.32 2.24 4.46
N ASN A 7 -14.73 1.16 3.96
CA ASN A 7 -13.91 1.20 2.76
C ASN A 7 -14.79 1.24 1.52
N PHE A 8 -14.41 2.04 0.52
CA PHE A 8 -15.10 2.07 -0.78
C PHE A 8 -14.57 1.00 -1.72
N GLU A 9 -13.36 0.49 -1.46
CA GLU A 9 -12.63 -0.40 -2.36
C GLU A 9 -12.66 -1.86 -1.87
N GLY A 10 -12.41 -2.80 -2.79
CA GLY A 10 -12.22 -4.22 -2.52
C GLY A 10 -10.75 -4.69 -2.58
N GLY A 11 -9.83 -3.75 -2.67
CA GLY A 11 -8.40 -3.99 -2.89
C GLY A 11 -7.54 -2.86 -2.39
N CYS A 12 -6.24 -2.94 -2.66
CA CYS A 12 -5.30 -1.86 -2.41
C CYS A 12 -4.48 -1.59 -3.68
N TYR A 13 -4.11 -0.32 -3.88
CA TYR A 13 -3.24 0.12 -4.97
C TYR A 13 -1.96 0.74 -4.41
N ALA A 14 -1.05 -0.13 -3.97
CA ALA A 14 0.16 0.25 -3.25
C ALA A 14 1.28 0.72 -4.18
N LYS A 15 2.06 1.70 -3.74
CA LYS A 15 3.34 2.09 -4.35
C LYS A 15 4.40 1.08 -3.93
N VAL A 16 5.29 0.68 -4.85
CA VAL A 16 6.27 -0.39 -4.61
C VAL A 16 7.72 0.00 -4.89
N ILE A 17 8.00 1.29 -5.08
CA ILE A 17 9.39 1.75 -5.19
C ILE A 17 10.13 1.49 -3.88
N ASN A 18 11.32 0.90 -3.97
CA ASN A 18 12.12 0.44 -2.83
C ASN A 18 11.40 -0.56 -1.91
N LEU A 19 10.39 -1.29 -2.42
CA LEU A 19 9.70 -2.30 -1.63
C LEU A 19 10.68 -3.38 -1.18
N ASP A 20 10.71 -3.61 0.13
CA ASP A 20 11.57 -4.57 0.79
C ASP A 20 10.73 -5.53 1.64
N LYS A 21 11.08 -6.81 1.61
CA LYS A 21 10.30 -7.86 2.28
C LYS A 21 10.40 -7.77 3.81
N ASP A 22 11.54 -7.33 4.34
CA ASP A 22 11.76 -7.26 5.78
C ASP A 22 11.09 -6.00 6.38
N SER A 23 11.09 -4.91 5.63
CA SER A 23 10.46 -3.63 6.00
C SER A 23 8.94 -3.63 5.80
N GLU A 24 8.44 -4.23 4.71
CA GLU A 24 7.03 -4.22 4.31
C GLU A 24 6.51 -5.63 3.95
N PRO A 25 6.51 -6.58 4.90
CA PRO A 25 6.20 -7.98 4.63
C PRO A 25 4.77 -8.21 4.12
N ASP A 26 3.79 -7.43 4.59
CA ASP A 26 2.39 -7.60 4.19
C ASP A 26 2.16 -7.24 2.71
N ILE A 27 2.70 -6.10 2.28
CA ILE A 27 2.59 -5.65 0.88
C ILE A 27 3.39 -6.61 0.00
N TYR A 28 4.63 -6.94 0.36
CA TYR A 28 5.46 -7.88 -0.40
C TYR A 28 4.77 -9.23 -0.61
N ASN A 29 4.21 -9.82 0.45
CA ASN A 29 3.53 -11.12 0.37
C ASN A 29 2.15 -11.05 -0.30
N ALA A 30 1.58 -9.85 -0.48
CA ALA A 30 0.38 -9.64 -1.27
C ALA A 30 0.66 -9.69 -2.78
N ILE A 31 1.91 -9.52 -3.21
CA ILE A 31 2.32 -9.63 -4.62
C ILE A 31 2.48 -11.11 -4.97
N LYS A 32 1.38 -11.70 -5.43
CA LYS A 32 1.29 -13.09 -5.91
C LYS A 32 0.26 -13.17 -7.03
N ARG A 33 0.03 -14.37 -7.59
CA ARG A 33 -1.01 -14.58 -8.62
C ARG A 33 -2.32 -13.89 -8.21
N ASN A 34 -2.93 -13.16 -9.15
CA ASN A 34 -4.09 -12.27 -9.00
C ASN A 34 -3.80 -10.85 -8.46
N ALA A 35 -2.54 -10.53 -8.18
CA ALA A 35 -2.08 -9.13 -8.14
C ALA A 35 -1.68 -8.68 -9.56
N LEU A 36 -1.66 -7.37 -9.79
CA LEU A 36 -1.22 -6.76 -11.03
C LEU A 36 -0.19 -5.67 -10.72
N LEU A 37 1.06 -5.94 -11.12
CA LEU A 37 2.17 -4.98 -11.06
C LEU A 37 2.07 -3.99 -12.23
N GLU A 38 2.50 -2.75 -11.99
CA GLU A 38 2.42 -1.67 -12.95
C GLU A 38 3.74 -0.87 -12.94
N ASN A 39 4.36 -0.75 -14.13
CA ASN A 39 5.60 -0.01 -14.38
C ASN A 39 6.81 -0.43 -13.53
N VAL A 40 6.83 -1.65 -13.01
CA VAL A 40 8.03 -2.23 -12.38
C VAL A 40 8.98 -2.80 -13.44
N SER A 41 10.28 -2.71 -13.16
CA SER A 41 11.30 -3.31 -14.01
C SER A 41 11.46 -4.80 -13.73
N LEU A 42 11.65 -5.57 -14.80
CA LEU A 42 11.81 -7.02 -14.77
C LEU A 42 13.06 -7.38 -15.58
N ASP A 43 13.87 -8.30 -15.08
CA ASP A 43 14.92 -8.93 -15.88
C ASP A 43 14.37 -10.05 -16.79
N ALA A 44 15.24 -10.67 -17.59
CA ALA A 44 14.85 -11.71 -18.54
C ALA A 44 14.31 -12.97 -17.84
N GLU A 45 14.69 -13.20 -16.58
CA GLU A 45 14.25 -14.30 -15.73
C GLU A 45 12.97 -13.96 -14.94
N GLY A 46 12.45 -12.73 -15.08
CA GLY A 46 11.25 -12.26 -14.41
C GLY A 46 11.46 -11.84 -12.95
N LYS A 47 12.71 -11.63 -12.52
CA LYS A 47 13.01 -11.00 -11.23
C LYS A 47 12.65 -9.52 -11.32
N ILE A 48 11.93 -9.04 -10.32
CA ILE A 48 11.52 -7.65 -10.21
C ILE A 48 12.65 -6.84 -9.57
N ASP A 49 12.96 -5.68 -10.15
CA ASP A 49 13.77 -4.65 -9.50
C ASP A 49 12.85 -3.52 -8.98
N PHE A 50 12.56 -3.54 -7.68
CA PHE A 50 11.74 -2.53 -7.03
C PHE A 50 12.49 -1.20 -6.81
N ALA A 51 13.80 -1.15 -6.99
CA ALA A 51 14.59 0.08 -6.82
C ALA A 51 14.73 0.88 -8.13
N ASP A 52 14.44 0.27 -9.27
CA ASP A 52 14.49 0.96 -10.56
C ASP A 52 13.40 2.04 -10.66
N LYS A 53 13.86 3.25 -10.97
CA LYS A 53 13.06 4.47 -11.14
C LYS A 53 13.42 5.23 -12.41
N SER A 54 14.11 4.57 -13.33
CA SER A 54 14.55 5.16 -14.60
C SER A 54 13.40 5.74 -15.42
N VAL A 55 12.21 5.12 -15.36
CA VAL A 55 10.99 5.59 -16.02
C VAL A 55 10.10 6.39 -15.08
N THR A 56 9.85 5.88 -13.87
CA THR A 56 8.96 6.52 -12.89
C THR A 56 9.28 6.06 -11.48
N GLU A 57 9.19 6.95 -10.50
CA GLU A 57 9.21 6.58 -9.08
C GLU A 57 7.83 6.06 -8.61
N ASN A 58 6.75 6.26 -9.37
CA ASN A 58 5.39 5.83 -9.01
C ASN A 58 5.08 4.41 -9.53
N THR A 59 6.00 3.46 -9.33
CA THR A 59 5.74 2.05 -9.59
C THR A 59 4.69 1.53 -8.60
N ARG A 60 3.79 0.68 -9.09
CA ARG A 60 2.57 0.30 -8.36
C ARG A 60 2.28 -1.19 -8.41
N VAL A 61 1.44 -1.63 -7.49
CA VAL A 61 0.77 -2.93 -7.54
C VAL A 61 -0.68 -2.78 -7.08
N SER A 62 -1.61 -3.44 -7.79
CA SER A 62 -2.97 -3.65 -7.31
C SER A 62 -3.15 -5.10 -6.87
N TYR A 63 -3.87 -5.31 -5.77
CA TYR A 63 -4.25 -6.64 -5.30
C TYR A 63 -5.59 -6.62 -4.56
N PRO A 64 -6.37 -7.71 -4.61
CA PRO A 64 -7.57 -7.87 -3.78
C PRO A 64 -7.21 -7.78 -2.29
N ILE A 65 -8.08 -7.19 -1.48
CA ILE A 65 -7.79 -6.91 -0.06
C ILE A 65 -7.52 -8.21 0.73
N ASN A 66 -8.09 -9.33 0.28
CA ASN A 66 -7.89 -10.65 0.89
C ASN A 66 -6.48 -11.23 0.71
N HIS A 67 -5.61 -10.58 -0.08
CA HIS A 67 -4.19 -10.92 -0.14
C HIS A 67 -3.46 -10.58 1.17
N ILE A 68 -3.98 -9.61 1.93
CA ILE A 68 -3.52 -9.25 3.27
C ILE A 68 -4.20 -10.14 4.30
N GLN A 69 -3.42 -10.65 5.26
CA GLN A 69 -3.91 -11.55 6.32
C GLN A 69 -4.79 -10.80 7.32
N ASN A 70 -4.24 -9.73 7.90
CA ASN A 70 -4.88 -8.97 8.98
C ASN A 70 -5.79 -7.86 8.42
N ILE A 71 -7.03 -8.21 8.13
CA ILE A 71 -8.05 -7.27 7.63
C ILE A 71 -9.37 -7.45 8.37
N VAL A 72 -10.22 -6.43 8.34
CA VAL A 72 -11.61 -6.55 8.80
C VAL A 72 -12.41 -7.41 7.83
N ARG A 73 -13.18 -8.36 8.36
CA ARG A 73 -14.01 -9.31 7.61
C ARG A 73 -15.36 -9.48 8.32
N PRO A 74 -16.44 -9.86 7.61
CA PRO A 74 -16.52 -10.09 6.16
C PRO A 74 -16.62 -8.80 5.33
N ILE A 75 -17.00 -7.68 5.94
CA ILE A 75 -17.17 -6.38 5.30
C ILE A 75 -16.08 -5.44 5.83
N SER A 76 -15.46 -4.67 4.95
CA SER A 76 -14.44 -3.67 5.31
C SER A 76 -15.09 -2.41 5.89
N SER A 77 -15.62 -2.52 7.12
CA SER A 77 -16.24 -1.43 7.87
C SER A 77 -15.94 -1.53 9.36
N ALA A 78 -15.83 -0.41 10.04
CA ALA A 78 -15.54 -0.32 11.46
C ALA A 78 -16.38 0.78 12.14
N PRO A 79 -16.48 0.78 13.49
CA PRO A 79 -17.14 1.85 14.24
C PRO A 79 -16.52 3.23 13.97
N ALA A 80 -17.17 4.28 14.48
CA ALA A 80 -16.67 5.65 14.38
C ALA A 80 -15.21 5.78 14.86
N ALA A 81 -14.41 6.55 14.11
CA ALA A 81 -13.00 6.77 14.41
C ALA A 81 -12.82 7.50 15.75
N LYS A 82 -11.93 6.98 16.60
CA LYS A 82 -11.55 7.62 17.88
C LYS A 82 -10.33 8.53 17.76
N ASN A 83 -9.48 8.26 16.77
CA ASN A 83 -8.28 9.02 16.47
C ASN A 83 -8.32 9.44 15.00
N VAL A 84 -7.98 10.70 14.72
CA VAL A 84 -7.82 11.23 13.37
C VAL A 84 -6.37 11.70 13.24
N ILE A 85 -5.63 11.12 12.31
CA ILE A 85 -4.21 11.41 12.08
C ILE A 85 -4.07 12.09 10.72
N PHE A 86 -3.40 13.24 10.69
CA PHE A 86 -3.06 13.92 9.44
C PHE A 86 -1.60 13.65 9.10
N LEU A 87 -1.37 13.01 7.95
CA LEU A 87 -0.03 12.77 7.43
C LEU A 87 0.40 13.97 6.57
N SER A 88 1.55 14.55 6.88
CA SER A 88 2.16 15.64 6.11
C SER A 88 3.60 15.27 5.77
N ALA A 89 3.91 15.15 4.48
CA ALA A 89 5.28 15.06 3.99
C ALA A 89 5.84 16.48 3.85
N ASP A 90 6.21 17.09 4.99
CA ASP A 90 6.71 18.46 5.04
C ASP A 90 8.14 18.57 4.50
N ALA A 91 8.26 19.04 3.25
CA ALA A 91 9.56 19.26 2.61
C ALA A 91 10.36 20.42 3.22
N PHE A 92 9.75 21.28 4.03
CA PHE A 92 10.42 22.41 4.68
C PHE A 92 11.04 22.03 6.04
N GLY A 93 10.66 20.88 6.61
CA GLY A 93 11.19 20.41 7.90
C GLY A 93 10.82 21.31 9.09
N VAL A 94 9.67 21.97 9.01
CA VAL A 94 9.15 22.90 10.02
C VAL A 94 8.26 22.17 11.01
N LEU A 95 7.41 21.27 10.52
CA LEU A 95 6.49 20.54 11.37
C LEU A 95 7.26 19.54 12.26
N PRO A 96 6.92 19.44 13.56
CA PRO A 96 7.48 18.40 14.41
C PRO A 96 6.99 17.01 13.93
N PRO A 97 7.67 15.91 14.32
CA PRO A 97 7.25 14.56 13.94
C PRO A 97 5.82 14.19 14.40
N VAL A 98 5.37 14.75 15.53
CA VAL A 98 4.02 14.63 16.06
C VAL A 98 3.69 15.88 16.89
N SER A 99 2.44 16.33 16.88
CA SER A 99 1.90 17.44 17.70
C SER A 99 0.71 16.98 18.51
#